data_AF-A0A9E1ZS77-F1
#
_entry.id   AF-A0A9E1ZS77-F1
#
_cell.length_a   1.000
_cell.length_b   1.000
_cell.length_c   1.000
_cell.angle_alpha   90.00
_cell.angle_beta   90.00
_cell.angle_gamma   90.00
#
_symmetry.space_group_name_H-M   'P 1'
#
loop_
_entity.id
_entity.type
_entity.pdbx_description
1 polymer ?
#
loop_
_entity_poly.entity_id
_entity_poly.type
_entity_poly.pdbx_seq_one_letter_code
_entity_poly.pdbx_strand_id
1 'polypeptide(L)'
;MKPSKVLLVDALINLILGVLLLLIIPFPEQLPELLGVPKVKQIFYPSIMGGVFIGIAIALLIEYYRNTEYGLVGLGLGGAIAINFSGGAVLIGWLIFGKLDIPIYGRVFLWIIAIILIVISSIKLIMHNRK
;
A
#
# COMPACT_ATOMS: atom_id res chain seq x y z
N MET A 1 -7.10 15.60 -23.40
CA MET A 1 -6.51 16.60 -22.48
C MET A 1 -5.16 16.08 -22.00
N LYS A 2 -4.18 16.96 -21.72
CA LYS A 2 -2.84 16.49 -21.34
C LYS A 2 -2.93 15.86 -19.93
N PRO A 3 -2.51 14.60 -19.78
CA PRO A 3 -2.46 13.97 -18.47
C PRO A 3 -1.64 14.84 -17.49
N SER A 4 -2.08 14.93 -16.23
CA SER A 4 -1.33 15.66 -15.21
C SER A 4 0.02 14.98 -15.01
N LYS A 5 1.10 15.60 -15.51
CA LYS A 5 2.47 15.11 -15.28
C LYS A 5 2.79 15.03 -13.79
N VAL A 6 2.15 15.85 -12.97
CA VAL A 6 2.33 15.86 -11.51
C VAL A 6 1.82 14.56 -10.89
N LEU A 7 0.62 14.09 -11.27
CA LEU A 7 0.08 12.80 -10.78
C LEU A 7 0.99 11.63 -11.16
N LEU A 8 1.51 11.63 -12.39
CA LEU A 8 2.42 10.58 -12.85
C LEU A 8 3.75 10.60 -12.09
N VAL A 9 4.32 11.78 -11.85
CA VAL A 9 5.55 11.92 -11.06
C VAL A 9 5.32 11.47 -9.62
N ASP A 10 4.21 11.86 -9.00
CA ASP A 10 3.89 11.46 -7.63
C ASP A 10 3.62 9.94 -7.54
N ALA A 11 2.94 9.36 -8.52
CA ALA A 11 2.76 7.91 -8.61
C ALA A 11 4.11 7.18 -8.72
N LEU A 12 5.04 7.69 -9.53
CA LEU A 12 6.39 7.13 -9.66
C LEU A 12 7.17 7.23 -8.36
N ILE A 13 7.12 8.37 -7.66
CA ILE A 13 7.78 8.56 -6.37
C ILE A 13 7.24 7.57 -5.35
N ASN A 14 5.91 7.46 -5.21
CA ASN A 14 5.28 6.51 -4.30
C ASN A 14 5.60 5.06 -4.65
N LEU A 15 5.66 4.71 -5.94
CA LEU A 15 6.06 3.37 -6.36
C LEU A 15 7.51 3.07 -5.97
N ILE A 16 8.44 3.99 -6.24
CA ILE A 16 9.86 3.83 -5.88
C ILE A 16 10.00 3.68 -4.37
N LEU A 17 9.37 4.55 -3.58
CA LEU A 17 9.39 4.47 -2.12
C LEU A 17 8.79 3.14 -1.62
N GLY A 18 7.66 2.74 -2.19
CA GLY A 18 6.99 1.48 -1.86
C GLY A 18 7.88 0.26 -2.11
N VAL A 19 8.52 0.21 -3.28
CA VAL A 19 9.46 -0.86 -3.64
C VAL A 19 10.68 -0.85 -2.73
N LEU A 20 11.29 0.32 -2.48
CA LEU A 20 12.42 0.44 -1.56
C LEU A 20 12.08 -0.10 -0.16
N LEU A 21 10.92 0.24 0.38
CA LEU A 21 10.50 -0.25 1.70
C LEU A 21 10.22 -1.76 1.71
N LEU A 22 9.69 -2.33 0.62
CA LEU A 22 9.52 -3.78 0.51
C LEU A 22 10.85 -4.51 0.33
N LEU A 23 11.85 -3.90 -0.29
CA LEU A 23 13.20 -4.48 -0.41
C LEU A 23 13.94 -4.59 0.92
N ILE A 24 13.47 -3.91 1.97
CA ILE A 24 13.96 -4.13 3.34
C ILE A 24 13.64 -5.55 3.82
N ILE A 25 12.62 -6.23 3.27
CA ILE A 25 12.30 -7.62 3.64
C ILE A 25 13.48 -8.57 3.32
N PRO A 26 13.98 -8.64 2.07
CA PRO A 26 15.16 -9.45 1.75
C PRO A 26 16.50 -8.82 2.17
N PHE A 27 16.57 -7.49 2.33
CA PHE A 27 17.82 -6.76 2.60
C PHE A 27 17.70 -5.80 3.81
N PRO A 28 17.42 -6.34 5.02
CA PRO A 28 17.09 -5.51 6.19
C PRO A 28 18.25 -4.64 6.68
N GLU A 29 19.49 -5.09 6.46
CA GLU A 29 20.70 -4.39 6.92
C GLU A 29 21.35 -3.60 5.78
N GLN A 30 21.46 -4.23 4.61
CA GLN A 30 22.20 -3.70 3.47
C GLN A 30 21.54 -2.46 2.88
N LEU A 31 20.21 -2.45 2.79
CA LEU A 31 19.50 -1.32 2.17
C LEU A 31 19.52 -0.07 3.06
N PRO A 32 19.21 -0.11 4.37
CA PRO A 32 19.35 1.05 5.23
C PRO A 32 20.80 1.56 5.31
N GLU A 33 21.78 0.66 5.36
CA GLU A 33 23.20 1.02 5.40
C GLU A 33 23.67 1.70 4.10
N LEU A 34 23.29 1.16 2.94
CA LEU A 34 23.58 1.76 1.64
C LEU A 34 22.96 3.15 1.49
N LEU A 35 21.75 3.35 2.01
CA LEU A 35 21.05 4.64 1.95
C LEU A 35 21.48 5.62 3.05
N GLY A 36 22.30 5.18 4.03
CA GLY A 36 22.70 5.99 5.17
C GLY A 36 21.55 6.36 6.12
N VAL A 37 20.48 5.55 6.16
CA VAL A 37 19.30 5.80 7.00
C VAL A 37 19.31 4.93 8.26
N PRO A 38 18.56 5.29 9.31
CA PRO A 38 18.53 4.51 10.55
C PRO A 38 18.05 3.07 10.31
N LYS A 39 18.78 2.12 10.90
CA LYS A 39 18.39 0.70 10.91
C LYS A 39 17.13 0.51 11.74
N VAL A 40 16.18 -0.27 11.23
CA VAL A 40 14.93 -0.57 11.92
C VAL A 40 15.05 -1.87 12.70
N LYS A 41 14.63 -1.85 13.97
CA LYS A 41 14.59 -3.08 14.78
C LYS A 41 13.53 -4.08 14.28
N GLN A 42 12.47 -3.58 13.65
CA GLN A 42 11.35 -4.37 13.17
C GLN A 42 10.97 -3.92 11.76
N ILE A 43 11.17 -4.81 10.79
CA ILE A 43 10.87 -4.57 9.36
C ILE A 43 9.38 -4.63 9.02
N PHE A 44 8.56 -5.10 9.97
CA PHE A 44 7.11 -5.22 9.83
C PHE A 44 6.46 -3.90 9.40
N TYR A 45 6.55 -2.83 10.20
CA TYR A 45 5.86 -1.56 9.88
C TYR A 45 6.37 -0.87 8.61
N PRO A 46 7.70 -0.76 8.36
CA PRO A 46 8.20 -0.21 7.10
C PRO A 46 7.67 -0.95 5.87
N SER A 47 7.61 -2.29 5.91
CA SER A 47 7.09 -3.04 4.77
C SER A 47 5.58 -2.86 4.56
N ILE A 48 4.78 -2.74 5.62
CA ILE A 48 3.34 -2.39 5.51
C ILE A 48 3.18 -1.02 4.86
N MET A 49 3.98 -0.03 5.29
CA MET A 49 4.02 1.28 4.63
C MET A 49 4.45 1.18 3.17
N GLY A 50 5.37 0.27 2.84
CA GLY A 50 5.74 -0.04 1.45
C GLY A 50 4.54 -0.49 0.61
N GLY A 51 3.74 -1.42 1.13
CA GLY A 51 2.48 -1.85 0.51
C GLY A 51 1.48 -0.70 0.34
N VAL A 52 1.34 0.16 1.35
CA VAL A 52 0.48 1.35 1.28
C VAL A 52 0.94 2.31 0.19
N PHE A 53 2.24 2.60 0.07
CA PHE A 53 2.77 3.47 -1.00
C PHE A 53 2.57 2.88 -2.40
N ILE A 54 2.71 1.57 -2.57
CA ILE A 54 2.33 0.92 -3.84
C ILE A 54 0.85 1.13 -4.14
N GLY A 55 0.00 0.98 -3.14
CA GLY A 55 -1.44 1.25 -3.29
C GLY A 55 -1.76 2.69 -3.63
N ILE A 56 -1.02 3.66 -3.06
CA ILE A 56 -1.13 5.09 -3.40
C ILE A 56 -0.69 5.32 -4.85
N ALA A 57 0.41 4.70 -5.29
CA ALA A 57 0.87 4.80 -6.67
C ALA A 57 -0.21 4.28 -7.65
N ILE A 58 -0.81 3.13 -7.36
CA ILE A 58 -1.93 2.58 -8.15
C ILE A 58 -3.13 3.54 -8.12
N ALA A 59 -3.45 4.10 -6.96
CA ALA A 59 -4.56 5.06 -6.81
C ALA A 59 -4.35 6.32 -7.67
N LEU A 60 -3.15 6.88 -7.68
CA LEU A 60 -2.78 8.04 -8.49
C LEU A 60 -2.79 7.70 -9.99
N LEU A 61 -2.40 6.49 -10.38
CA LEU A 61 -2.52 6.03 -11.77
C LEU A 61 -3.99 5.88 -12.19
N ILE A 62 -4.84 5.33 -11.34
CA ILE A 62 -6.30 5.27 -11.57
C ILE A 62 -6.85 6.69 -11.80
N GLU A 63 -6.46 7.64 -10.95
CA GLU A 63 -6.88 9.04 -11.10
C GLU A 63 -6.33 9.68 -12.38
N TYR A 64 -5.07 9.41 -12.71
CA TYR A 64 -4.42 9.91 -13.93
C TYR A 64 -5.15 9.47 -15.21
N TYR A 65 -5.66 8.23 -15.25
CA TYR A 65 -6.43 7.71 -16.38
C TYR A 65 -7.92 8.12 -16.33
N ARG A 66 -8.38 8.73 -15.24
CA ARG A 66 -9.77 9.20 -15.15
C ARG A 66 -9.94 10.45 -16.02
N ASN A 67 -10.82 10.37 -17.02
CA ASN A 67 -11.26 11.54 -17.77
C ASN A 67 -12.17 12.38 -16.86
N THR A 68 -11.61 13.35 -16.14
CA THR A 68 -12.39 14.32 -15.36
C THR A 68 -12.15 15.71 -15.91
N GLU A 69 -13.23 16.42 -16.21
CA GLU A 69 -13.16 17.65 -17.00
C GLU A 69 -12.66 18.85 -16.18
N TYR A 70 -12.85 18.92 -14.85
CA TYR A 70 -12.41 20.08 -14.05
C TYR A 70 -12.14 19.77 -12.55
N GLY A 71 -11.08 20.39 -12.01
CA GLY A 71 -10.84 20.55 -10.55
C GLY A 71 -9.84 19.58 -9.89
N LEU A 72 -9.43 19.92 -8.66
CA LEU A 72 -8.79 18.99 -7.73
C LEU A 72 -9.84 17.97 -7.29
N VAL A 73 -9.59 16.69 -7.53
CA VAL A 73 -10.50 15.62 -7.14
C VAL A 73 -9.69 14.58 -6.37
N GLY A 74 -10.23 14.07 -5.26
CA GLY A 74 -9.54 13.03 -4.51
C GLY A 74 -9.49 11.69 -5.27
N LEU A 75 -8.66 10.79 -4.74
CA LEU A 75 -8.48 9.40 -5.16
C LEU A 75 -9.79 8.57 -5.23
N GLY A 76 -10.82 9.03 -4.52
CA GLY A 76 -12.16 8.45 -4.53
C GLY A 76 -12.20 7.00 -4.02
N LEU A 77 -13.24 6.28 -4.43
CA LEU A 77 -13.46 4.89 -3.99
C LEU A 77 -12.39 3.94 -4.54
N GLY A 78 -12.04 4.08 -5.82
CA GLY A 78 -11.05 3.22 -6.49
C GLY A 78 -9.67 3.31 -5.84
N GLY A 79 -9.22 4.51 -5.52
CA GLY A 79 -7.94 4.69 -4.82
C GLY A 79 -7.96 4.15 -3.39
N ALA A 80 -9.05 4.35 -2.64
CA ALA A 80 -9.19 3.76 -1.31
C ALA A 80 -9.13 2.22 -1.33
N ILE A 81 -9.74 1.59 -2.34
CA ILE A 81 -9.66 0.14 -2.55
C ILE A 81 -8.22 -0.28 -2.84
N ALA A 82 -7.53 0.41 -3.75
CA ALA A 82 -6.14 0.09 -4.13
C ALA A 82 -5.19 0.15 -2.92
N ILE A 83 -5.32 1.19 -2.10
CA ILE A 83 -4.51 1.36 -0.88
C ILE A 83 -4.76 0.23 0.12
N ASN A 84 -6.03 -0.04 0.43
CA ASN A 84 -6.39 -1.07 1.39
C ASN A 84 -5.97 -2.47 0.95
N PHE A 85 -6.14 -2.81 -0.33
CA PHE A 85 -5.70 -4.11 -0.84
C PHE A 85 -4.18 -4.24 -0.83
N SER A 86 -3.44 -3.19 -1.20
CA SER A 86 -1.98 -3.26 -1.22
C SER A 86 -1.39 -3.39 0.19
N GLY A 87 -1.84 -2.56 1.14
CA GLY A 87 -1.44 -2.69 2.54
C GLY A 87 -1.91 -4.00 3.19
N GLY A 88 -3.15 -4.41 2.91
CA GLY A 88 -3.72 -5.67 3.38
C GLY A 88 -2.99 -6.90 2.86
N ALA A 89 -2.55 -6.90 1.60
CA ALA A 89 -1.78 -8.00 1.01
C ALA A 89 -0.42 -8.18 1.71
N VAL A 90 0.29 -7.09 2.00
CA VAL A 90 1.56 -7.17 2.75
C VAL A 90 1.32 -7.65 4.19
N LEU A 91 0.25 -7.19 4.84
CA LEU A 91 -0.13 -7.66 6.17
C LEU A 91 -0.42 -9.17 6.18
N ILE A 92 -1.19 -9.66 5.21
CA ILE A 92 -1.48 -11.08 5.05
C ILE A 92 -0.19 -11.87 4.78
N GLY A 93 0.69 -11.35 3.94
CA GLY A 93 2.02 -11.95 3.70
C GLY A 93 2.80 -12.14 4.99
N TRP A 94 2.82 -11.13 5.87
CA TRP A 94 3.41 -11.25 7.21
C TRP A 94 2.70 -12.26 8.10
N LEU A 95 1.36 -12.31 8.10
CA LEU A 95 0.61 -13.24 8.93
C LEU A 95 0.77 -14.71 8.51
N ILE A 96 1.03 -14.95 7.22
CA ILE A 96 1.22 -16.31 6.66
C ILE A 96 2.69 -16.73 6.71
N PHE A 97 3.61 -15.87 6.27
CA PHE A 97 5.02 -16.23 6.06
C PHE A 97 5.98 -15.58 7.06
N GLY A 98 5.61 -14.43 7.59
CA GLY A 98 6.38 -13.72 8.59
C GLY A 98 6.30 -14.47 9.91
N LYS A 99 7.42 -15.00 10.38
CA LYS A 99 7.51 -15.64 11.70
C LYS A 99 7.41 -14.56 12.80
N LEU A 100 6.23 -13.96 12.93
CA LEU A 100 5.94 -12.88 13.87
C LEU A 100 5.97 -13.46 15.29
N ASP A 101 7.00 -13.10 16.04
CA ASP A 101 7.12 -13.39 17.47
C ASP A 101 6.27 -12.41 18.27
N ILE A 102 4.95 -12.64 18.21
CA ILE A 102 3.93 -11.81 18.88
C ILE A 102 2.95 -12.70 19.65
N PRO A 103 2.37 -12.17 20.75
CA PRO A 103 1.32 -12.87 21.49
C PRO A 103 0.10 -13.18 20.62
N ILE A 104 -0.66 -14.22 21.00
CA ILE A 104 -1.84 -14.68 20.25
C ILE A 104 -2.88 -13.58 20.05
N TYR A 105 -3.11 -12.72 21.06
CA TYR A 105 -4.05 -11.60 20.95
C TYR A 105 -3.61 -10.58 19.90
N GLY A 106 -2.29 -10.36 19.75
CA GLY A 106 -1.73 -9.50 18.70
C GLY A 106 -1.95 -10.09 17.32
N ARG A 107 -1.75 -11.41 17.17
CA ARG A 107 -2.00 -12.12 15.92
C ARG A 107 -3.48 -12.06 15.51
N VAL A 108 -4.40 -12.29 16.44
CA VAL A 108 -5.85 -12.19 16.20
C VAL A 108 -6.23 -10.77 15.80
N PHE A 109 -5.71 -9.76 16.50
CA PHE A 109 -5.95 -8.36 16.17
C PHE A 109 -5.50 -8.00 14.74
N LEU A 110 -4.31 -8.43 14.34
CA LEU A 110 -3.81 -8.20 12.98
C LEU A 110 -4.63 -8.93 11.90
N TRP A 111 -5.08 -10.16 12.18
CA TRP A 111 -6.00 -10.86 11.28
C TRP A 111 -7.34 -10.13 11.12
N ILE A 112 -7.89 -9.59 12.20
CA ILE A 112 -9.11 -8.77 12.15
C ILE A 112 -8.90 -7.57 11.22
N ILE A 113 -7.79 -6.84 11.37
CA ILE A 113 -7.45 -5.72 10.49
C ILE A 113 -7.36 -6.18 9.03
N ALA A 114 -6.62 -7.26 8.77
CA ALA A 114 -6.47 -7.81 7.42
C ALA A 114 -7.82 -8.15 6.78
N ILE A 115 -8.69 -8.86 7.52
CA ILE A 115 -10.02 -9.24 7.06
C ILE A 115 -10.86 -8.00 6.79
N ILE A 116 -10.87 -7.01 7.69
CA ILE A 116 -11.61 -5.76 7.50
C ILE A 116 -11.16 -5.06 6.21
N LEU A 117 -9.86 -4.91 5.99
CA LEU A 117 -9.31 -4.26 4.80
C LEU A 117 -9.72 -4.99 3.51
N ILE A 118 -9.65 -6.32 3.49
CA ILE A 118 -10.01 -7.12 2.31
C ILE A 118 -11.52 -7.13 2.08
N VAL A 119 -12.32 -7.39 3.12
CA VAL A 119 -13.78 -7.52 3.01
C VAL A 119 -14.41 -6.19 2.62
N ILE A 120 -14.08 -5.09 3.31
CA ILE A 120 -14.64 -3.78 2.99
C ILE A 120 -14.27 -3.35 1.57
N SER A 121 -13.01 -3.56 1.16
CA SER A 121 -12.56 -3.20 -0.19
C SER A 121 -13.21 -4.06 -1.27
N SER A 122 -13.42 -5.35 -1.00
CA SER A 122 -14.13 -6.26 -1.91
C SER A 122 -15.60 -5.88 -2.07
N ILE A 123 -16.29 -5.58 -0.97
CA ILE A 123 -17.68 -5.10 -0.99
C ILE A 123 -17.78 -3.81 -1.81
N LYS A 124 -16.90 -2.83 -1.54
CA LYS A 124 -16.85 -1.55 -2.26
C LYS A 124 -16.62 -1.75 -3.76
N LEU A 125 -15.70 -2.64 -4.14
CA LEU A 125 -15.41 -2.96 -5.53
C LEU A 125 -16.63 -3.58 -6.24
N ILE A 126 -17.27 -4.58 -5.62
CA ILE A 126 -18.44 -5.25 -6.17
C ILE A 126 -19.61 -4.28 -6.32
N MET A 127 -19.87 -3.44 -5.30
CA MET A 127 -20.95 -2.45 -5.35
C MET A 127 -20.71 -1.38 -6.41
N HIS A 128 -19.46 -0.97 -6.62
CA HIS A 128 -19.11 0.01 -7.63
C HIS A 128 -19.27 -0.53 -9.05
N ASN A 129 -18.85 -1.78 -9.30
CA ASN A 129 -18.93 -2.42 -10.62
C ASN A 129 -20.36 -2.85 -11.02
N ARG A 130 -21.31 -2.81 -10.08
CA ARG A 130 -22.73 -3.10 -10.34
C ARG A 130 -23.52 -1.88 -10.81
N LYS A 131 -22.91 -0.70 -10.86
CA LYS A 131 -23.46 0.53 -11.45
C LYS A 131 -22.94 0.69 -12.87
#